data_AF-X0KPW8-F1
#
_entry.id   AF-X0KPW8-F1
#
_cell.length_a   1.000
_cell.length_b   1.000
_cell.length_c   1.000
_cell.angle_alpha   90.00
_cell.angle_beta   90.00
_cell.angle_gamma   90.00
#
_symmetry.space_group_name_H-M   'P 1'
#
loop_
_entity.id
_entity.type
_entity.pdbx_description
1 polymer ?
#
loop_
_entity_poly.entity_id
_entity_poly.type
_entity_poly.pdbx_seq_one_letter_code
_entity_poly.pdbx_strand_id
1 'polypeptide(L)' 'MPEDLESRRRILANNTGAVSQAVVYPAGFDQNVTSGVKFVTDIIKYGLQDCLKQKYFLFGYSQGATVV' A
#
# COMPACT_ATOMS: atom_id res chain seq x y z
N MET A 1 -3.69 4.11 14.09
CA MET A 1 -3.98 2.66 13.95
C MET A 1 -5.47 2.36 13.75
N PRO A 2 -6.44 2.77 14.61
CA PRO A 2 -7.86 2.55 14.32
C PRO A 2 -8.37 3.40 13.15
N GLU A 3 -7.83 4.61 12.97
CA GLU A 3 -8.30 5.56 11.94
C GLU A 3 -7.91 5.16 10.50
N ASP A 4 -6.72 4.61 10.28
CA ASP A 4 -6.29 4.14 8.95
C ASP A 4 -7.11 2.93 8.49
N LEU A 5 -7.39 2.01 9.43
CA LEU A 5 -8.21 0.83 9.17
C LEU A 5 -9.65 1.22 8.82
N GLU A 6 -10.20 2.20 9.52
CA GLU A 6 -11.54 2.71 9.27
C GLU A 6 -11.61 3.49 7.95
N SER A 7 -10.61 4.33 7.67
CA SER A 7 -10.50 5.05 6.39
C SER A 7 -10.43 4.08 5.21
N ARG A 8 -9.64 3.03 5.34
CA ARG A 8 -9.56 1.94 4.35
C ARG A 8 -10.90 1.25 4.14
N ARG A 9 -11.62 0.90 5.22
CA ARG A 9 -12.94 0.26 5.13
C ARG A 9 -13.94 1.13 4.40
N ARG A 10 -13.97 2.44 4.67
CA ARG A 10 -14.86 3.39 3.98
C ARG A 10 -14.57 3.49 2.49
N ILE A 11 -13.29 3.53 2.10
CA ILE A 11 -12.90 3.59 0.69
C ILE A 11 -13.32 2.31 -0.04
N LEU A 12 -13.11 1.14 0.55
CA LEU A 12 -13.53 -0.13 -0.04
C LEU A 12 -15.06 -0.26 -0.11
N ALA A 13 -15.79 0.23 0.90
CA ALA A 13 -17.25 0.21 0.90
C ALA A 13 -17.88 1.11 -0.18
N ASN A 14 -17.25 2.26 -0.47
CA ASN A 14 -17.75 3.23 -1.45
C ASN A 14 -17.31 2.94 -2.90
N ASN A 15 -16.49 1.90 -3.13
CA ASN A 15 -15.85 1.69 -4.42
C ASN A 15 -15.82 0.19 -4.78
N THR A 16 -16.77 -0.23 -5.61
CA THR A 16 -17.04 -1.66 -5.90
C THR A 16 -15.91 -2.38 -6.65
N GLY A 17 -14.96 -1.65 -7.22
CA GLY A 17 -13.77 -2.21 -7.87
C GLY A 17 -12.46 -2.02 -7.10
N ALA A 18 -12.51 -1.43 -5.89
CA ALA A 18 -11.31 -1.21 -5.10
C ALA A 18 -10.90 -2.48 -4.33
N VAL A 19 -9.60 -2.75 -4.32
CA VAL A 19 -8.99 -3.86 -3.57
C VAL A 19 -7.93 -3.30 -2.62
N SER A 20 -7.64 -4.04 -1.55
CA SER A 20 -6.57 -3.70 -0.62
C SER A 20 -5.54 -4.81 -0.58
N GLN A 21 -4.27 -4.42 -0.63
CA GLN A 21 -3.13 -5.31 -0.54
C GLN A 21 -2.15 -4.77 0.50
N ALA A 22 -1.62 -5.65 1.35
CA ALA A 22 -0.59 -5.29 2.30
C ALA A 22 0.79 -5.26 1.63
N VAL A 23 1.64 -4.32 2.04
CA VAL A 23 3.05 -4.29 1.62
C VAL A 23 3.79 -5.41 2.33
N VAL A 24 4.49 -6.25 1.57
CA VAL A 24 5.22 -7.39 2.13
C VAL A 24 6.69 -7.03 2.29
N TYR A 25 7.12 -6.86 3.55
CA TYR A 25 8.51 -6.63 3.94
C TYR A 25 8.69 -6.98 5.44
N PRO A 26 9.93 -7.15 5.94
CA PRO A 26 10.17 -7.63 7.30
C PRO A 26 9.67 -6.74 8.43
N ALA A 27 9.44 -5.43 8.19
CA ALA A 27 8.98 -4.47 9.20
C ALA A 27 9.74 -4.57 10.54
N GLY A 28 11.07 -4.66 10.47
CA GLY A 28 11.95 -4.97 11.60
C GLY A 28 12.47 -3.74 12.34
N PHE A 29 13.05 -3.94 13.52
CA PHE A 29 13.65 -2.84 14.31
C PHE A 29 14.87 -2.19 13.64
N ASP A 30 15.48 -2.88 12.68
CA ASP A 30 16.59 -2.39 11.86
C ASP A 30 16.21 -1.25 10.91
N GLN A 31 14.92 -0.92 10.78
CA GLN A 31 14.40 0.14 9.91
C GLN A 31 14.77 -0.03 8.43
N ASN A 32 15.07 -1.27 8.03
CA ASN A 32 15.40 -1.56 6.63
C ASN A 32 14.13 -1.67 5.79
N VAL A 33 13.85 -0.60 5.06
CA VAL A 33 12.66 -0.47 4.20
C VAL A 33 12.92 -0.84 2.74
N THR A 34 14.14 -1.21 2.36
CA THR A 34 14.53 -1.38 0.94
C THR A 34 13.66 -2.39 0.21
N SER A 35 13.34 -3.51 0.84
CA SER A 35 12.46 -4.53 0.27
C SER A 35 11.00 -4.06 0.16
N GLY A 36 10.51 -3.28 1.12
CA GLY A 36 9.17 -2.68 1.08
C GLY A 36 9.02 -1.64 -0.02
N VAL A 37 9.99 -0.73 -0.18
CA VAL A 37 9.99 0.28 -1.24
C VAL A 37 9.99 -0.39 -2.61
N LYS A 38 10.82 -1.43 -2.78
CA LYS A 38 10.86 -2.22 -4.01
C LYS A 38 9.50 -2.88 -4.29
N PHE A 39 8.90 -3.51 -3.29
CA PHE A 39 7.60 -4.16 -3.42
C PHE A 39 6.50 -3.20 -3.88
N VAL A 40 6.38 -2.02 -3.24
CA VAL A 40 5.38 -1.00 -3.63
C VAL A 40 5.62 -0.53 -5.06
N THR A 41 6.87 -0.25 -5.42
CA THR A 41 7.24 0.22 -6.75
C THR A 41 6.92 -0.82 -7.82
N ASP A 42 7.23 -2.09 -7.57
CA ASP A 42 6.99 -3.19 -8.51
C ASP A 42 5.47 -3.40 -8.72
N ILE A 43 4.67 -3.39 -7.66
CA ILE A 43 3.20 -3.52 -7.78
C ILE A 43 2.59 -2.38 -8.59
N ILE A 44 2.98 -1.13 -8.35
CA ILE A 44 2.44 0.01 -9.09
C ILE A 44 2.83 -0.10 -10.56
N LYS A 45 4.09 -0.47 -10.85
CA LYS A 45 4.57 -0.65 -12.23
C LYS A 45 3.78 -1.74 -12.95
N TYR A 46 3.64 -2.92 -12.35
CA TYR A 46 2.88 -4.01 -12.95
C TYR A 46 1.40 -3.67 -13.11
N GLY A 47 0.75 -3.09 -12.10
CA GLY A 47 -0.65 -2.70 -12.20
C GLY A 47 -0.90 -1.60 -13.24
N LEU A 48 0.03 -0.66 -13.44
CA LEU A 48 -0.07 0.33 -14.52
C LEU A 48 0.17 -0.29 -15.91
N GLN A 49 0.98 -1.34 -16.03
CA GLN A 49 1.16 -2.08 -17.28
C GLN A 49 -0.13 -2.85 -17.65
N ASP A 50 -0.77 -3.48 -16.68
CA ASP A 50 -1.99 -4.26 -16.89
C ASP A 50 -3.24 -3.36 -17.02
N CYS A 51 -3.30 -2.27 -16.26
CA CYS A 51 -4.41 -1.32 -16.22
C CYS A 51 -3.91 0.12 -16.08
N LEU A 52 -3.67 0.79 -17.21
CA LEU A 52 -3.14 2.17 -17.28
C LEU A 52 -3.94 3.22 -16.51
N LYS A 53 -5.22 2.95 -16.20
CA LYS A 53 -6.11 3.87 -15.47
C LYS A 53 -6.24 3.53 -13.98
N GLN A 54 -5.50 2.53 -13.48
CA GLN A 54 -5.54 2.14 -12.09
C GLN A 54 -5.07 3.29 -11.19
N LYS A 55 -5.84 3.55 -10.13
CA LYS A 55 -5.53 4.56 -9.11
C LYS A 55 -5.13 3.86 -7.82
N TYR A 56 -4.19 4.44 -7.10
CA TYR A 56 -3.61 3.85 -5.89
C TYR A 56 -3.82 4.77 -4.69
N PHE A 57 -4.09 4.14 -3.55
CA PHE A 57 -4.03 4.77 -2.24
C PHE A 57 -2.93 4.07 -1.45
N LEU A 58 -1.96 4.83 -0.94
CA LEU A 58 -0.88 4.31 -0.13
C LEU A 58 -1.13 4.66 1.34
N PHE A 59 -1.12 3.66 2.20
CA PHE A 59 -1.32 3.80 3.63
C PHE A 59 -0.07 3.31 4.34
N GLY A 60 0.62 4.22 5.06
CA GLY A 60 1.83 3.92 5.81
C GLY A 60 1.71 4.38 7.24
N TYR A 61 2.23 3.57 8.17
CA TYR A 61 2.27 3.90 9.60
C TYR A 61 3.67 3.62 10.16
N SER A 62 4.19 4.55 10.97
CA SER A 62 5.53 4.45 11.57
C SER A 62 6.58 4.16 10.49
N GLN A 63 7.35 3.07 10.59
CA GLN A 63 8.28 2.63 9.55
C GLN A 63 7.62 2.45 8.18
N GLY A 64 6.37 1.98 8.15
CA GLY A 64 5.61 1.82 6.91
C GLY A 64 5.30 3.15 6.22
N ALA A 65 5.34 4.29 6.93
CA ALA A 65 5.22 5.61 6.31
C ALA A 65 6.50 6.02 5.56
N THR A 66 7.65 5.43 5.90
CA THR A 66 8.91 5.61 5.15
C THR A 66 8.95 4.74 3.89
N VAL A 67 8.15 3.67 3.84
CA VAL A 67 8.05 2.79 2.68
C VAL A 67 7.24 3.41 1.54
N VAL A 68 6.22 4.22 1.87
CA VAL A 68 5.23 4.75 0.92
C VAL A 68 5.45 6.19 0.54
#